data_AF-A0A7J6D527-F1
#
_entry.id   AF-A0A7J6D527-F1
#
_cell.length_a   1.000
_cell.length_b   1.000
_cell.length_c   1.000
_cell.angle_alpha   90.00
_cell.angle_beta   90.00
_cell.angle_gamma   90.00
#
_symmetry.space_group_name_H-M   'P 1'
#
loop_
_entity.id
_entity.type
_entity.pdbx_description
1 polymer ?
#
loop_
_entity_poly.entity_id
_entity_poly.type
_entity_poly.pdbx_seq_one_letter_code
_entity_poly.pdbx_strand_id
1 'polypeptide(L)'
;MDSRQPIIPPRKSTLIHQGPPKRIRLHTERKVLNENGKVRKWTYGKKDTSKQNKIVLLVGETGAGKTTFINTVINYLLKVKFEEEIWHEITEEEAGDQSESQTSEITMYEVYSVESPISLTIIDTPGYGDTRGLEKDLEVAANLATLFQSSAGVREVDAVCFVVQASKNRLSDRQHYIISSILSLFGKDIMNNIVFLITHSDGMAPKNVLSAINKVKIPCRRDKSGQPVYFLFNNRQADARHTQERHIHAQSDAWEASVDSMRHFLLSMNEMNRRSLEMTSDVLIERIQLEAAICNLKLRIQEKELKKAEKLQIQEAIKQNKEKIENCKNFTIKVKNTIKEKVPIESASWKNRKATTCTVCEENCHEFDCWWVSDPSKCEVMKKGYCTVCTGKCHHSKHVKDNKKYVIKSSFMTMEFDDFNKEFEKAQEKCKRFSIIMDSLHKDLQELEDQKSILLFNAYKTIKNLSQIALKPDSAFTLQHLDFFIPRVKEAGKENWVRELEEMRRTAEAEEANKDALSYLKAGLTKIFLGGQS
;
A
#
# COMPACT_ATOMS: atom_id res chain seq x y z
N MET A 1 -22.82 54.25 10.50
CA MET A 1 -22.35 53.70 9.20
C MET A 1 -22.45 52.20 9.31
N ASP A 2 -23.34 51.65 8.50
CA ASP A 2 -23.93 50.31 8.58
C ASP A 2 -22.94 49.28 7.99
N SER A 3 -22.18 48.59 8.85
CA SER A 3 -21.24 47.55 8.44
C SER A 3 -22.00 46.24 8.20
N ARG A 4 -22.63 46.13 7.03
CA ARG A 4 -23.23 44.88 6.56
C ARG A 4 -22.13 43.82 6.41
N GLN A 5 -22.15 42.83 7.30
CA GLN A 5 -21.43 41.59 7.09
C GLN A 5 -21.84 41.00 5.74
N PRO A 6 -20.90 40.44 4.96
CA PRO A 6 -21.23 39.79 3.69
C PRO A 6 -22.17 38.60 3.97
N ILE A 7 -23.37 38.68 3.42
CA ILE A 7 -24.36 37.60 3.45
C ILE A 7 -23.81 36.44 2.61
N ILE A 8 -23.36 35.39 3.28
CA ILE A 8 -22.97 34.12 2.66
C ILE A 8 -24.21 33.56 1.95
N PRO A 9 -24.13 33.07 0.69
CA PRO A 9 -25.29 32.54 -0.02
C PRO A 9 -25.93 31.39 0.77
N PRO A 10 -27.25 31.19 0.69
CA PRO A 10 -27.92 30.11 1.40
C PRO A 10 -27.38 28.75 0.91
N ARG A 11 -26.96 27.91 1.86
CA ARG A 11 -26.52 26.52 1.70
C ARG A 11 -27.66 25.67 1.10
N LYS A 12 -27.94 25.78 -0.20
CA LYS A 12 -29.04 25.02 -0.84
C LYS A 12 -28.55 23.60 -1.16
N SER A 13 -29.19 22.62 -0.53
CA SER A 13 -29.10 21.22 -0.94
C SER A 13 -29.65 21.05 -2.36
N THR A 14 -29.12 20.07 -3.10
CA THR A 14 -29.50 19.85 -4.51
C THR A 14 -30.43 18.66 -4.62
N LEU A 15 -31.55 18.81 -5.31
CA LEU A 15 -32.46 17.70 -5.57
C LEU A 15 -31.90 16.79 -6.65
N ILE A 16 -31.71 15.50 -6.33
CA ILE A 16 -31.18 14.47 -7.24
C ILE A 16 -32.34 13.73 -7.94
N HIS A 17 -33.36 13.32 -7.18
CA HIS A 17 -34.52 12.56 -7.68
C HIS A 17 -35.79 12.99 -6.94
N GLN A 18 -36.91 13.13 -7.65
CA GLN A 18 -38.17 13.61 -7.06
C GLN A 18 -38.85 12.58 -6.14
N GLY A 19 -38.52 11.30 -6.31
CA GLY A 19 -38.96 10.22 -5.42
C GLY A 19 -40.08 9.35 -5.99
N PRO A 20 -40.71 8.53 -5.12
CA PRO A 20 -40.39 8.31 -3.69
C PRO A 20 -39.27 7.26 -3.48
N PRO A 21 -38.27 7.46 -2.59
CA PRO A 21 -38.03 8.66 -1.79
C PRO A 21 -37.35 9.78 -2.59
N LYS A 22 -37.65 11.02 -2.22
CA LYS A 22 -36.99 12.22 -2.74
C LYS A 22 -35.52 12.22 -2.33
N ARG A 23 -34.61 12.13 -3.29
CA ARG A 23 -33.15 12.06 -3.04
C ARG A 23 -32.53 13.44 -3.09
N ILE A 24 -31.85 13.87 -2.03
CA ILE A 24 -31.33 15.22 -1.83
C ILE A 24 -29.83 15.17 -1.53
N ARG A 25 -29.01 15.80 -2.37
CA ARG A 25 -27.58 15.98 -2.12
C ARG A 25 -27.34 17.04 -1.06
N LEU A 26 -26.65 16.67 0.00
CA LEU A 26 -26.24 17.57 1.06
C LEU A 26 -25.13 18.52 0.57
N HIS A 27 -25.20 19.77 1.01
CA HIS A 27 -24.14 20.73 0.79
C HIS A 27 -23.00 20.52 1.78
N THR A 28 -21.78 20.34 1.27
CA THR A 28 -20.57 20.10 2.08
C THR A 28 -19.49 21.14 1.77
N GLU A 29 -18.73 21.53 2.79
CA GLU A 29 -17.45 22.22 2.60
C GLU A 29 -16.42 21.20 2.12
N ARG A 30 -15.77 21.47 0.99
CA ARG A 30 -14.87 20.51 0.34
C ARG A 30 -13.44 21.00 0.38
N LYS A 31 -12.54 20.14 0.84
CA LYS A 31 -11.10 20.38 0.89
C LYS A 31 -10.34 19.20 0.31
N VAL A 32 -9.31 19.49 -0.48
CA VAL A 32 -8.33 18.51 -0.93
C VAL A 32 -7.15 18.52 0.06
N LEU A 33 -6.73 17.35 0.53
CA LEU A 33 -5.69 17.20 1.56
C LEU A 33 -4.30 16.92 0.98
N ASN A 34 -4.17 16.62 -0.31
CA ASN A 34 -2.89 16.33 -0.95
C ASN A 34 -2.80 16.91 -2.38
N GLU A 35 -1.57 17.05 -2.90
CA GLU A 35 -1.27 17.74 -4.17
C GLU A 35 -2.01 17.15 -5.39
N ASN A 36 -2.32 15.85 -5.38
CA ASN A 36 -2.92 15.13 -6.51
C ASN A 36 -4.45 14.92 -6.40
N GLY A 37 -5.09 15.42 -5.35
CA GLY A 37 -6.55 15.29 -5.18
C GLY A 37 -7.05 13.91 -4.77
N LYS A 38 -6.17 12.98 -4.38
CA LYS A 38 -6.51 11.59 -4.00
C LYS A 38 -6.95 11.39 -2.56
N VAL A 39 -6.68 12.35 -1.71
CA VAL A 39 -7.17 12.40 -0.34
C VAL A 39 -8.00 13.66 -0.18
N ARG A 40 -9.29 13.48 0.13
CA ARG A 40 -10.30 14.55 0.18
C ARG A 40 -10.96 14.59 1.54
N LYS A 41 -11.52 15.75 1.88
CA LYS A 41 -12.29 15.97 3.10
C LYS A 41 -13.56 16.76 2.80
N TRP A 42 -14.71 16.22 3.14
CA TRP A 42 -16.01 16.85 2.97
C TRP A 42 -16.68 17.00 4.33
N THR A 43 -17.08 18.21 4.66
CA THR A 43 -17.61 18.55 5.97
C THR A 43 -19.07 19.03 5.85
N TYR A 44 -19.97 18.36 6.56
CA TYR A 44 -21.37 18.73 6.72
C TYR A 44 -21.63 19.29 8.12
N GLY A 45 -22.35 20.41 8.19
CA GLY A 45 -22.71 21.05 9.46
C GLY A 45 -21.60 21.95 10.04
N LYS A 46 -21.67 22.22 11.34
CA LYS A 46 -20.66 23.00 12.07
C LYS A 46 -20.18 22.19 13.27
N LYS A 47 -18.86 22.10 13.44
CA LYS A 47 -18.25 21.32 14.52
C LYS A 47 -18.67 21.89 15.89
N ASP A 48 -19.19 21.02 16.72
CA ASP A 48 -19.46 21.27 18.14
C ASP A 48 -18.43 20.50 18.97
N THR A 49 -17.56 21.22 19.67
CA THR A 49 -16.48 20.62 20.46
C THR A 49 -16.96 19.93 21.73
N SER A 50 -18.21 20.15 22.15
CA SER A 50 -18.81 19.44 23.29
C SER A 50 -19.25 18.02 22.95
N LYS A 51 -19.52 17.74 21.66
CA LYS A 51 -19.93 16.41 21.20
C LYS A 51 -18.72 15.51 20.98
N GLN A 52 -18.82 14.27 21.46
CA GLN A 52 -17.81 13.26 21.14
C GLN A 52 -17.84 12.98 19.62
N ASN A 53 -16.68 13.06 18.98
CA ASN A 53 -16.52 12.71 17.57
C ASN A 53 -16.02 11.28 17.45
N LYS A 54 -16.77 10.38 16.82
CA LYS A 54 -16.34 9.01 16.51
C LYS A 54 -15.69 8.94 15.13
N ILE A 55 -14.68 8.11 14.95
CA ILE A 55 -13.91 7.99 13.71
C ILE A 55 -13.96 6.54 13.22
N VAL A 56 -14.46 6.35 12.01
CA VAL A 56 -14.66 5.03 11.39
C VAL A 56 -13.94 4.99 10.05
N LEU A 57 -13.19 3.92 9.81
CA LEU A 57 -12.56 3.64 8.51
C LEU A 57 -13.30 2.49 7.82
N LEU A 58 -13.79 2.71 6.60
CA LEU A 58 -14.46 1.69 5.81
C LEU A 58 -13.47 1.05 4.83
N VAL A 59 -13.36 -0.28 4.85
CA VAL A 59 -12.54 -1.06 3.92
C VAL A 59 -13.32 -2.25 3.39
N GLY A 60 -13.01 -2.69 2.17
CA GLY A 60 -13.68 -3.82 1.54
C GLY A 60 -13.62 -3.74 0.02
N GLU A 61 -14.10 -4.78 -0.65
CA GLU A 61 -14.10 -4.87 -2.11
C GLU A 61 -14.98 -3.80 -2.78
N THR A 62 -14.75 -3.59 -4.09
CA THR A 62 -15.66 -2.80 -4.93
C THR A 62 -17.06 -3.42 -4.93
N GLY A 63 -18.09 -2.59 -4.84
CA GLY A 63 -19.49 -3.04 -4.83
C GLY A 63 -19.98 -3.60 -3.48
N ALA A 64 -19.12 -3.66 -2.44
CA ALA A 64 -19.54 -4.16 -1.12
C ALA A 64 -20.62 -3.31 -0.43
N GLY A 65 -20.91 -2.10 -0.91
CA GLY A 65 -21.90 -1.19 -0.32
C GLY A 65 -21.35 -0.19 0.70
N LYS A 66 -20.05 0.14 0.62
CA LYS A 66 -19.40 1.15 1.49
C LYS A 66 -20.10 2.51 1.38
N THR A 67 -20.27 3.03 0.16
CA THR A 67 -20.92 4.31 -0.06
C THR A 67 -22.38 4.33 0.36
N THR A 68 -23.11 3.24 0.08
CA THR A 68 -24.51 3.12 0.50
C THR A 68 -24.61 3.16 2.02
N PHE A 69 -23.72 2.45 2.72
CA PHE A 69 -23.63 2.51 4.17
C PHE A 69 -23.39 3.94 4.67
N ILE A 70 -22.48 4.70 4.06
CA ILE A 70 -22.25 6.12 4.43
C ILE A 70 -23.58 6.90 4.41
N ASN A 71 -24.33 6.84 3.30
CA ASN A 71 -25.60 7.54 3.20
C ASN A 71 -26.64 7.04 4.20
N THR A 72 -26.68 5.74 4.52
CA THR A 72 -27.51 5.20 5.60
C THR A 72 -27.17 5.81 6.96
N VAL A 73 -25.87 5.93 7.28
CA VAL A 73 -25.45 6.58 8.54
C VAL A 73 -25.85 8.05 8.56
N ILE A 74 -25.72 8.77 7.45
CA ILE A 74 -26.16 10.17 7.36
C ILE A 74 -27.64 10.32 7.70
N ASN A 75 -28.51 9.52 7.07
CA ASN A 75 -29.95 9.61 7.30
C ASN A 75 -30.31 9.25 8.75
N TYR A 76 -29.61 8.29 9.36
CA TYR A 76 -29.73 8.00 10.79
C TYR A 76 -29.34 9.21 11.66
N LEU A 77 -28.21 9.87 11.38
CA LEU A 77 -27.73 11.04 12.14
C LEU A 77 -28.61 12.28 11.98
N LEU A 78 -29.38 12.34 10.89
CA LEU A 78 -30.38 13.39 10.60
C LEU A 78 -31.79 12.99 11.03
N LYS A 79 -31.96 11.86 11.75
CA LYS A 79 -33.23 11.32 12.25
C LYS A 79 -34.34 11.27 11.21
N VAL A 80 -33.98 11.03 9.94
CA VAL A 80 -34.94 10.86 8.85
C VAL A 80 -35.85 9.68 9.19
N LYS A 81 -37.14 9.82 8.90
CA LYS A 81 -38.11 8.76 9.13
C LYS A 81 -38.54 8.10 7.83
N PHE A 82 -38.97 6.85 7.92
CA PHE A 82 -39.41 6.08 6.76
C PHE A 82 -40.61 6.74 6.06
N GLU A 83 -41.52 7.37 6.82
CA GLU A 83 -42.75 7.99 6.32
C GLU A 83 -42.52 9.33 5.63
N GLU A 84 -41.35 9.97 5.85
CA GLU A 84 -41.03 11.26 5.26
C GLU A 84 -40.69 11.14 3.76
N GLU A 85 -40.38 9.94 3.28
CA GLU A 85 -39.98 9.65 1.91
C GLU A 85 -38.87 10.58 1.40
N ILE A 86 -37.93 10.94 2.27
CA ILE A 86 -36.74 11.74 1.96
C ILE A 86 -35.50 10.87 2.15
N TRP A 87 -34.51 11.05 1.27
CA TRP A 87 -33.22 10.40 1.37
C TRP A 87 -32.10 11.39 1.12
N HIS A 88 -31.22 11.59 2.10
CA HIS A 88 -30.08 12.48 1.99
C HIS A 88 -28.83 11.74 1.50
N GLU A 89 -28.09 12.36 0.59
CA GLU A 89 -26.82 11.84 0.07
C GLU A 89 -25.70 12.84 0.30
N ILE A 90 -24.65 12.39 0.97
CA ILE A 90 -23.41 13.17 1.11
C ILE A 90 -22.40 12.80 0.02
N THR A 91 -22.59 11.65 -0.63
CA THR A 91 -21.69 11.12 -1.64
C THR A 91 -22.04 11.62 -3.06
N GLU A 92 -21.06 11.59 -3.96
CA GLU A 92 -21.17 12.06 -5.35
C GLU A 92 -21.20 10.89 -6.34
N GLU A 93 -21.97 9.84 -6.05
CA GLU A 93 -22.12 8.75 -7.02
C GLU A 93 -22.92 9.26 -8.24
N GLU A 94 -22.30 9.16 -9.42
CA GLU A 94 -23.02 9.20 -10.69
C GLU A 94 -23.79 7.88 -10.85
N ALA A 95 -24.96 7.91 -11.50
CA ALA A 95 -25.72 6.71 -11.83
C ALA A 95 -25.00 5.93 -12.95
N GLY A 96 -23.89 5.28 -12.62
CA GLY A 96 -23.11 4.41 -13.50
C GLY A 96 -23.31 2.93 -13.18
N ASP A 97 -22.75 2.07 -14.02
CA ASP A 97 -22.81 0.61 -13.86
C ASP A 97 -22.15 0.17 -12.53
N GLN A 98 -22.83 -0.69 -11.77
CA GLN A 98 -22.34 -1.23 -10.49
C GLN A 98 -21.10 -2.13 -10.66
N SER A 99 -20.77 -2.49 -11.91
CA SER A 99 -19.63 -3.32 -12.29
C SER A 99 -18.28 -2.60 -12.24
N GLU A 100 -18.26 -1.26 -12.26
CA GLU A 100 -17.04 -0.43 -12.19
C GLU A 100 -16.87 0.27 -10.84
N SER A 101 -15.63 0.43 -10.38
CA SER A 101 -15.35 1.14 -9.14
C SER A 101 -15.63 2.64 -9.26
N GLN A 102 -16.74 3.05 -8.65
CA GLN A 102 -17.20 4.44 -8.59
C GLN A 102 -16.32 5.32 -7.67
N THR A 103 -15.78 4.77 -6.57
CA THR A 103 -14.88 5.50 -5.65
C THR A 103 -13.41 5.32 -6.05
N SER A 104 -12.76 6.39 -6.54
CA SER A 104 -11.35 6.34 -6.97
C SER A 104 -10.38 7.06 -6.03
N GLU A 105 -10.90 7.71 -4.99
CA GLU A 105 -10.20 8.53 -4.00
C GLU A 105 -10.59 8.16 -2.57
N ILE A 106 -9.68 8.42 -1.62
CA ILE A 106 -10.01 8.36 -0.20
C ILE A 106 -10.71 9.66 0.19
N THR A 107 -11.91 9.54 0.75
CA THR A 107 -12.70 10.71 1.15
C THR A 107 -13.08 10.61 2.62
N MET A 108 -12.70 11.63 3.39
CA MET A 108 -13.09 11.78 4.78
C MET A 108 -14.35 12.64 4.89
N TYR A 109 -15.43 12.05 5.37
CA TYR A 109 -16.71 12.71 5.60
C TYR A 109 -16.83 13.09 7.08
N GLU A 110 -16.79 14.39 7.38
CA GLU A 110 -17.06 14.92 8.72
C GLU A 110 -18.53 15.35 8.81
N VAL A 111 -19.28 14.76 9.73
CA VAL A 111 -20.72 14.94 9.85
C VAL A 111 -21.06 15.50 11.22
N TYR A 112 -21.42 16.77 11.25
CA TYR A 112 -21.80 17.51 12.45
C TYR A 112 -23.29 17.81 12.44
N SER A 113 -24.10 16.82 12.81
CA SER A 113 -25.55 16.98 12.95
C SER A 113 -25.90 17.65 14.28
N VAL A 114 -26.83 18.61 14.24
CA VAL A 114 -27.39 19.22 15.46
C VAL A 114 -28.22 18.19 16.24
N GLU A 115 -28.93 17.31 15.52
CA GLU A 115 -29.91 16.37 16.08
C GLU A 115 -29.28 15.14 16.73
N SER A 116 -28.04 14.81 16.35
CA SER A 116 -27.29 13.68 16.90
C SER A 116 -26.50 14.09 18.15
N PRO A 117 -26.43 13.26 19.20
CA PRO A 117 -25.58 13.51 20.37
C PRO A 117 -24.09 13.32 20.07
N ILE A 118 -23.75 12.66 18.97
CA ILE A 118 -22.37 12.41 18.54
C ILE A 118 -22.08 13.08 17.20
N SER A 119 -20.81 13.41 16.99
CA SER A 119 -20.26 13.71 15.67
C SER A 119 -19.62 12.45 15.08
N LEU A 120 -19.59 12.34 13.76
CA LEU A 120 -19.00 11.19 13.09
C LEU A 120 -18.04 11.64 11.99
N THR A 121 -16.89 10.99 11.93
CA THR A 121 -15.92 11.09 10.84
C THR A 121 -15.83 9.72 10.17
N ILE A 122 -16.20 9.63 8.90
CA ILE A 122 -16.15 8.38 8.14
C ILE A 122 -15.07 8.52 7.06
N ILE A 123 -14.12 7.60 7.03
CA ILE A 123 -13.08 7.52 6.00
C ILE A 123 -13.53 6.46 5.01
N ASP A 124 -13.93 6.89 3.83
CA ASP A 124 -14.25 6.01 2.72
C ASP A 124 -12.99 5.71 1.90
N THR A 125 -12.79 4.44 1.56
CA THR A 125 -11.67 4.01 0.72
C THR A 125 -12.18 3.45 -0.61
N PRO A 126 -11.39 3.55 -1.69
CA PRO A 126 -11.63 2.76 -2.89
C PRO A 126 -11.76 1.27 -2.59
N GLY A 127 -12.48 0.54 -3.45
CA GLY A 127 -12.63 -0.90 -3.32
C GLY A 127 -11.35 -1.66 -3.68
N TYR A 128 -10.98 -2.62 -2.83
CA TYR A 128 -9.84 -3.51 -3.07
C TYR A 128 -10.16 -4.63 -4.07
N GLY A 129 -9.13 -5.09 -4.79
CA GLY A 129 -9.24 -6.23 -5.72
C GLY A 129 -10.07 -5.94 -6.96
N ASP A 130 -10.19 -4.68 -7.35
CA ASP A 130 -10.86 -4.22 -8.55
C ASP A 130 -10.16 -4.71 -9.85
N THR A 131 -10.84 -4.67 -10.99
CA THR A 131 -10.31 -5.12 -12.31
C THR A 131 -9.07 -4.35 -12.75
N ARG A 132 -8.79 -3.21 -12.10
CA ARG A 132 -7.61 -2.34 -12.30
C ARG A 132 -6.30 -2.91 -11.72
N GLY A 133 -6.35 -3.97 -10.92
CA GLY A 133 -5.18 -4.76 -10.50
C GLY A 133 -4.40 -4.23 -9.28
N LEU A 134 -3.26 -4.88 -9.02
CA LEU A 134 -2.41 -4.71 -7.84
C LEU A 134 -1.91 -3.27 -7.61
N GLU A 135 -1.64 -2.54 -8.70
CA GLU A 135 -1.19 -1.14 -8.65
C GLU A 135 -2.20 -0.25 -7.90
N LYS A 136 -3.50 -0.53 -8.07
CA LYS A 136 -4.53 0.25 -7.39
C LYS A 136 -4.57 -0.02 -5.89
N ASP A 137 -4.32 -1.26 -5.48
CA ASP A 137 -4.26 -1.65 -4.07
C ASP A 137 -3.07 -0.97 -3.37
N LEU A 138 -1.93 -0.85 -4.05
CA LEU A 138 -0.76 -0.08 -3.58
C LEU A 138 -1.05 1.42 -3.50
N GLU A 139 -1.77 1.99 -4.47
CA GLU A 139 -2.21 3.39 -4.43
C GLU A 139 -3.07 3.69 -3.20
N VAL A 140 -3.97 2.77 -2.81
CA VAL A 140 -4.80 2.94 -1.61
C VAL A 140 -3.94 2.95 -0.35
N ALA A 141 -2.97 2.04 -0.23
CA ALA A 141 -2.05 1.99 0.90
C ALA A 141 -1.29 3.32 1.07
N ALA A 142 -0.78 3.87 -0.03
CA ALA A 142 -0.08 5.15 -0.03
C ALA A 142 -0.98 6.36 0.32
N ASN A 143 -2.20 6.39 -0.22
CA ASN A 143 -3.16 7.44 0.08
C ASN A 143 -3.58 7.39 1.57
N LEU A 144 -3.72 6.20 2.16
CA LEU A 144 -3.95 6.03 3.60
C LEU A 144 -2.76 6.55 4.42
N ALA A 145 -1.52 6.23 4.02
CA ALA A 145 -0.33 6.75 4.68
C ALA A 145 -0.30 8.28 4.67
N THR A 146 -0.63 8.89 3.53
CA THR A 146 -0.76 10.35 3.38
C THR A 146 -1.81 10.92 4.31
N LEU A 147 -2.98 10.28 4.40
CA LEU A 147 -4.06 10.71 5.30
C LEU A 147 -3.62 10.65 6.78
N PHE A 148 -2.90 9.60 7.18
CA PHE A 148 -2.51 9.41 8.58
C PHE A 148 -1.36 10.33 9.02
N GLN A 149 -0.50 10.73 8.08
CA GLN A 149 0.60 11.65 8.35
C GLN A 149 0.18 13.13 8.30
N SER A 150 -0.90 13.45 7.57
CA SER A 150 -1.37 14.83 7.41
C SER A 150 -1.83 15.44 8.74
N SER A 151 -1.43 16.69 9.00
CA SER A 151 -1.91 17.46 10.16
C SER A 151 -3.41 17.76 10.12
N ALA A 152 -3.99 17.79 8.92
CA ALA A 152 -5.43 17.93 8.71
C ALA A 152 -6.14 16.59 8.45
N GLY A 153 -5.42 15.47 8.60
CA GLY A 153 -5.91 14.11 8.42
C GLY A 153 -6.32 13.45 9.75
N VAL A 154 -6.07 12.16 9.88
CA VAL A 154 -6.57 11.33 10.99
C VAL A 154 -5.45 10.56 11.66
N ARG A 155 -5.35 10.65 12.99
CA ARG A 155 -4.32 9.95 13.78
C ARG A 155 -4.85 8.85 14.66
N GLU A 156 -6.17 8.72 14.75
CA GLU A 156 -6.83 7.77 15.64
C GLU A 156 -8.10 7.23 14.99
N VAL A 157 -8.53 6.03 15.39
CA VAL A 157 -9.75 5.41 14.91
C VAL A 157 -10.51 4.74 16.06
N ASP A 158 -11.83 4.81 16.02
CA ASP A 158 -12.70 4.06 16.93
C ASP A 158 -13.04 2.68 16.36
N ALA A 159 -13.30 2.58 15.05
CA ALA A 159 -13.55 1.31 14.37
C ALA A 159 -12.96 1.23 12.94
N VAL A 160 -12.42 0.07 12.58
CA VAL A 160 -12.13 -0.32 11.20
C VAL A 160 -13.20 -1.31 10.75
N CYS A 161 -14.01 -0.89 9.79
CA CYS A 161 -15.19 -1.61 9.36
C CYS A 161 -14.92 -2.33 8.04
N PHE A 162 -14.85 -3.65 8.11
CA PHE A 162 -14.80 -4.51 6.94
C PHE A 162 -16.20 -4.69 6.36
N VAL A 163 -16.44 -4.13 5.18
CA VAL A 163 -17.75 -4.18 4.50
C VAL A 163 -17.80 -5.39 3.58
N VAL A 164 -18.77 -6.29 3.82
CA VAL A 164 -18.93 -7.56 3.11
C VAL A 164 -20.41 -7.80 2.80
N GLN A 165 -20.74 -8.34 1.63
CA GLN A 165 -22.13 -8.67 1.28
C GLN A 165 -22.58 -10.01 1.90
N ALA A 166 -23.81 -10.08 2.41
CA ALA A 166 -24.39 -11.29 3.01
C ALA A 166 -24.55 -12.45 2.04
N SER A 167 -24.85 -12.17 0.76
CA SER A 167 -25.07 -13.16 -0.30
C SER A 167 -23.82 -13.94 -0.70
N LYS A 168 -22.64 -13.55 -0.19
CA LYS A 168 -21.38 -14.23 -0.46
C LYS A 168 -21.26 -15.48 0.41
N ASN A 169 -21.76 -16.59 -0.12
CA ASN A 169 -21.83 -17.88 0.57
C ASN A 169 -20.48 -18.55 0.81
N ARG A 170 -19.41 -18.11 0.14
CA ARG A 170 -18.03 -18.60 0.30
C ARG A 170 -17.04 -17.46 0.05
N LEU A 171 -15.97 -17.42 0.85
CA LEU A 171 -14.79 -16.62 0.51
C LEU A 171 -14.12 -17.28 -0.70
N SER A 172 -14.29 -16.68 -1.88
CA SER A 172 -13.49 -17.05 -3.07
C SER A 172 -12.02 -16.69 -2.87
N ASP A 173 -11.12 -17.26 -3.67
CA ASP A 173 -9.68 -16.93 -3.67
C ASP A 173 -9.42 -15.43 -3.73
N ARG A 174 -10.21 -14.72 -4.54
CA ARG A 174 -10.20 -13.25 -4.65
C ARG A 174 -10.57 -12.57 -3.33
N GLN A 175 -11.54 -13.11 -2.59
CA GLN A 175 -11.95 -12.53 -1.30
C GLN A 175 -10.91 -12.81 -0.20
N HIS A 176 -10.27 -13.98 -0.21
CA HIS A 176 -9.12 -14.24 0.65
C HIS A 176 -7.98 -13.26 0.38
N TYR A 177 -7.65 -13.03 -0.89
CA TYR A 177 -6.69 -12.01 -1.30
C TYR A 177 -7.06 -10.62 -0.79
N ILE A 178 -8.30 -10.17 -1.02
CA ILE A 178 -8.76 -8.82 -0.63
C ILE A 178 -8.67 -8.64 0.88
N ILE A 179 -9.16 -9.62 1.65
CA ILE A 179 -9.13 -9.55 3.11
C ILE A 179 -7.69 -9.53 3.62
N SER A 180 -6.85 -10.46 3.16
CA SER A 180 -5.43 -10.53 3.56
C SER A 180 -4.70 -9.23 3.20
N SER A 181 -4.94 -8.69 2.01
CA SER A 181 -4.35 -7.44 1.52
C SER A 181 -4.74 -6.24 2.38
N ILE A 182 -6.03 -6.09 2.70
CA ILE A 182 -6.50 -5.01 3.56
C ILE A 182 -5.95 -5.15 4.97
N LEU A 183 -5.98 -6.35 5.57
CA LEU A 183 -5.44 -6.58 6.92
C LEU A 183 -3.94 -6.29 6.99
N SER A 184 -3.22 -6.51 5.89
CA SER A 184 -1.78 -6.26 5.79
C SER A 184 -1.40 -4.78 5.92
N LEU A 185 -2.36 -3.87 5.75
CA LEU A 185 -2.18 -2.42 5.87
C LEU A 185 -2.08 -1.96 7.33
N PHE A 186 -2.64 -2.75 8.26
CA PHE A 186 -2.84 -2.33 9.64
C PHE A 186 -1.75 -2.81 10.59
N GLY A 187 -1.51 -2.02 11.63
CA GLY A 187 -0.77 -2.44 12.80
C GLY A 187 -1.54 -3.50 13.59
N LYS A 188 -0.82 -4.41 14.26
CA LYS A 188 -1.43 -5.49 15.05
C LYS A 188 -2.29 -5.00 16.23
N ASP A 189 -2.06 -3.76 16.67
CA ASP A 189 -2.77 -3.10 17.76
C ASP A 189 -4.22 -2.72 17.43
N ILE A 190 -4.57 -2.65 16.15
CA ILE A 190 -5.91 -2.33 15.64
C ILE A 190 -6.88 -3.52 15.67
N MET A 191 -6.40 -4.75 15.91
CA MET A 191 -7.21 -5.98 15.83
C MET A 191 -8.57 -5.89 16.56
N ASN A 192 -8.59 -5.33 17.77
CA ASN A 192 -9.79 -5.24 18.61
C ASN A 192 -10.77 -4.11 18.21
N ASN A 193 -10.42 -3.32 17.21
CA ASN A 193 -11.22 -2.27 16.60
C ASN A 193 -11.76 -2.68 15.22
N ILE A 194 -11.37 -3.86 14.71
CA ILE A 194 -11.87 -4.39 13.44
C ILE A 194 -13.22 -5.08 13.68
N VAL A 195 -14.25 -4.64 12.96
CA VAL A 195 -15.60 -5.21 12.96
C VAL A 195 -16.12 -5.40 11.55
N PHE A 196 -17.16 -6.21 11.38
CA PHE A 196 -17.77 -6.48 10.07
C PHE A 196 -19.09 -5.73 9.89
N LEU A 197 -19.25 -5.06 8.74
CA LEU A 197 -20.53 -4.51 8.30
C LEU A 197 -21.05 -5.41 7.17
N ILE A 198 -22.13 -6.14 7.44
CA ILE A 198 -22.69 -7.10 6.51
C ILE A 198 -23.83 -6.45 5.75
N THR A 199 -23.58 -6.12 4.49
CA THR A 199 -24.53 -5.45 3.60
C THR A 199 -25.41 -6.45 2.84
N HIS A 200 -26.50 -5.97 2.25
CA HIS A 200 -27.48 -6.82 1.54
C HIS A 200 -28.02 -7.96 2.42
N SER A 201 -28.12 -7.73 3.73
CA SER A 201 -28.64 -8.70 4.69
C SER A 201 -30.17 -8.78 4.59
N ASP A 202 -30.69 -9.99 4.82
CA ASP A 202 -32.11 -10.28 5.04
C ASP A 202 -32.53 -10.09 6.52
N GLY A 203 -31.64 -9.57 7.37
CA GLY A 203 -31.84 -9.42 8.81
C GLY A 203 -31.52 -10.67 9.62
N MET A 204 -31.20 -11.80 8.98
CA MET A 204 -30.87 -13.04 9.65
C MET A 204 -29.36 -13.17 9.90
N ALA A 205 -28.99 -14.03 10.84
CA ALA A 205 -27.58 -14.29 11.17
C ALA A 205 -26.81 -14.77 9.91
N PRO A 206 -25.70 -14.10 9.51
CA PRO A 206 -24.99 -14.38 8.26
C PRO A 206 -24.05 -15.57 8.42
N LYS A 207 -24.61 -16.77 8.63
CA LYS A 207 -23.89 -18.00 9.00
C LYS A 207 -22.73 -18.33 8.06
N ASN A 208 -22.92 -18.15 6.75
CA ASN A 208 -21.90 -18.47 5.75
C ASN A 208 -20.68 -17.55 5.87
N VAL A 209 -20.92 -16.25 6.00
CA VAL A 209 -19.85 -15.25 6.16
C VAL A 209 -19.12 -15.47 7.49
N LEU A 210 -19.85 -15.66 8.59
CA LEU A 210 -19.25 -15.91 9.91
C LEU A 210 -18.45 -17.21 9.95
N SER A 211 -18.97 -18.28 9.36
CA SER A 211 -18.26 -19.56 9.24
C SER A 211 -16.95 -19.40 8.47
N ALA A 212 -16.97 -18.66 7.36
CA ALA A 212 -15.77 -18.39 6.59
C ALA A 212 -14.74 -17.57 7.40
N ILE A 213 -15.17 -16.50 8.05
CA ILE A 213 -14.31 -15.66 8.92
C ILE A 213 -13.66 -16.49 10.03
N ASN A 214 -14.42 -17.39 10.65
CA ASN A 214 -13.93 -18.28 11.69
C ASN A 214 -12.97 -19.35 11.15
N LYS A 215 -13.29 -19.98 10.01
CA LYS A 215 -12.44 -21.00 9.37
C LYS A 215 -11.05 -20.46 9.09
N VAL A 216 -10.97 -19.25 8.54
CA VAL A 216 -9.68 -18.61 8.18
C VAL A 216 -9.09 -17.76 9.31
N LYS A 217 -9.70 -17.77 10.50
CA LYS A 217 -9.23 -17.08 11.71
C LYS A 217 -8.87 -15.61 11.46
N ILE A 218 -9.70 -14.87 10.72
CA ILE A 218 -9.44 -13.45 10.43
C ILE A 218 -9.26 -12.68 11.76
N PRO A 219 -8.15 -11.93 11.92
CA PRO A 219 -7.94 -11.03 13.05
C PRO A 219 -9.04 -9.95 13.09
N CYS A 220 -9.84 -9.97 14.15
CA CYS A 220 -10.94 -9.04 14.36
C CYS A 220 -11.37 -9.02 15.82
N ARG A 221 -12.20 -8.03 16.18
CA ARG A 221 -12.88 -8.01 17.47
C ARG A 221 -13.82 -9.21 17.57
N ARG A 222 -13.73 -9.93 18.67
CA ARG A 222 -14.62 -11.05 19.00
C ARG A 222 -15.40 -10.74 20.27
N ASP A 223 -16.64 -11.22 20.34
CA ASP A 223 -17.49 -11.11 21.51
C ASP A 223 -17.11 -12.14 22.59
N LYS A 224 -17.88 -12.19 23.69
CA LYS A 224 -17.66 -13.12 24.81
C LYS A 224 -17.81 -14.60 24.42
N SER A 225 -18.51 -14.89 23.32
CA SER A 225 -18.66 -16.25 22.77
C SER A 225 -17.56 -16.60 21.76
N GLY A 226 -16.62 -15.68 21.52
CA GLY A 226 -15.55 -15.83 20.55
C GLY A 226 -16.00 -15.61 19.10
N GLN A 227 -17.22 -15.12 18.86
CA GLN A 227 -17.72 -14.83 17.51
C GLN A 227 -17.25 -13.45 17.04
N PRO A 228 -16.99 -13.27 15.72
CA PRO A 228 -16.67 -11.96 15.17
C PRO A 228 -17.79 -10.95 15.47
N VAL A 229 -17.44 -9.73 15.85
CA VAL A 229 -18.44 -8.67 16.03
C VAL A 229 -18.86 -8.15 14.65
N TYR A 230 -20.17 -8.16 14.40
CA TYR A 230 -20.75 -7.74 13.12
C TYR A 230 -22.05 -6.95 13.30
N PHE A 231 -22.40 -6.20 12.27
CA PHE A 231 -23.65 -5.42 12.17
C PHE A 231 -24.29 -5.64 10.81
N LEU A 232 -25.61 -5.73 10.77
CA LEU A 232 -26.36 -6.04 9.55
C LEU A 232 -26.92 -4.75 8.94
N PHE A 233 -26.76 -4.58 7.63
CA PHE A 233 -27.34 -3.47 6.90
C PHE A 233 -28.04 -3.96 5.65
N ASN A 234 -29.30 -3.55 5.50
CA ASN A 234 -30.06 -3.78 4.29
C ASN A 234 -30.03 -2.49 3.47
N ASN A 235 -29.19 -2.41 2.45
CA ASN A 235 -28.85 -1.21 1.68
C ASN A 235 -29.99 -0.68 0.75
N ARG A 236 -31.25 -1.03 1.02
CA ARG A 236 -32.41 -0.75 0.15
C ARG A 236 -33.14 0.56 0.46
N GLN A 237 -32.60 1.39 1.34
CA GLN A 237 -33.31 2.59 1.82
C GLN A 237 -33.49 3.67 0.75
N ALA A 238 -32.65 3.66 -0.30
CA ALA A 238 -32.76 4.57 -1.43
C ALA A 238 -33.64 4.03 -2.57
N ASP A 239 -34.10 2.77 -2.49
CA ASP A 239 -34.90 2.14 -3.53
C ASP A 239 -36.25 2.84 -3.67
N ALA A 240 -36.77 2.86 -4.89
CA ALA A 240 -38.08 3.44 -5.15
C ALA A 240 -39.15 2.75 -4.29
N ARG A 241 -40.06 3.54 -3.71
CA ARG A 241 -41.18 2.97 -2.96
C ARG A 241 -42.08 2.18 -3.90
N HIS A 242 -42.39 0.96 -3.48
CA HIS A 242 -43.32 0.12 -4.22
C HIS A 242 -44.76 0.47 -3.85
N THR A 243 -45.68 0.28 -4.78
CA THR A 243 -47.12 0.49 -4.55
C THR A 243 -47.83 -0.74 -3.97
N GLN A 244 -47.17 -1.91 -3.99
CA GLN A 244 -47.70 -3.14 -3.39
C GLN A 244 -47.45 -3.15 -1.89
N GLU A 245 -48.50 -3.32 -1.10
CA GLU A 245 -48.49 -3.34 0.38
C GLU A 245 -47.39 -4.25 0.95
N ARG A 246 -47.28 -5.47 0.43
CA ARG A 246 -46.22 -6.44 0.82
C ARG A 246 -44.80 -5.90 0.67
N HIS A 247 -44.54 -5.07 -0.34
CA HIS A 247 -43.22 -4.51 -0.60
C HIS A 247 -42.97 -3.28 0.27
N ILE A 248 -44.01 -2.50 0.58
CA ILE A 248 -43.94 -1.39 1.54
C ILE A 248 -43.56 -1.93 2.93
N HIS A 249 -44.23 -3.00 3.38
CA HIS A 249 -43.93 -3.64 4.66
C HIS A 249 -42.47 -4.14 4.69
N ALA A 250 -42.04 -4.86 3.65
CA ALA A 250 -40.65 -5.32 3.56
C ALA A 250 -39.62 -4.17 3.55
N GLN A 251 -39.93 -3.03 2.92
CA GLN A 251 -39.09 -1.83 2.95
C GLN A 251 -39.06 -1.18 4.34
N SER A 252 -40.19 -1.15 5.04
CA SER A 252 -40.30 -0.63 6.41
C SER A 252 -39.51 -1.48 7.39
N ASP A 253 -39.69 -2.80 7.36
CA ASP A 253 -38.95 -3.75 8.21
C ASP A 253 -37.44 -3.64 7.98
N ALA A 254 -37.02 -3.51 6.72
CA ALA A 254 -35.61 -3.30 6.36
C ALA A 254 -35.05 -1.98 6.91
N TRP A 255 -35.87 -0.92 6.91
CA TRP A 255 -35.51 0.38 7.48
C TRP A 255 -35.32 0.27 8.99
N GLU A 256 -36.29 -0.27 9.71
CA GLU A 256 -36.25 -0.44 11.17
C GLU A 256 -35.06 -1.30 11.61
N ALA A 257 -34.83 -2.44 10.94
CA ALA A 257 -33.68 -3.30 11.21
C ALA A 257 -32.33 -2.58 11.02
N SER A 258 -32.25 -1.68 10.03
CA SER A 258 -31.04 -0.88 9.78
C SER A 258 -30.85 0.22 10.83
N VAL A 259 -31.93 0.86 11.29
CA VAL A 259 -31.91 1.85 12.38
C VAL A 259 -31.44 1.19 13.69
N ASP A 260 -31.97 0.01 14.02
CA ASP A 260 -31.56 -0.72 15.21
C ASP A 260 -30.09 -1.20 15.11
N SER A 261 -29.69 -1.71 13.95
CA SER A 261 -28.29 -2.09 13.69
C SER A 261 -27.34 -0.89 13.80
N MET A 262 -27.72 0.29 13.33
CA MET A 262 -26.95 1.52 13.52
C MET A 262 -26.83 1.91 14.99
N ARG A 263 -27.91 1.82 15.76
CA ARG A 263 -27.91 2.09 17.20
C ARG A 263 -26.90 1.17 17.90
N HIS A 264 -26.95 -0.14 17.62
CA HIS A 264 -26.00 -1.11 18.17
C HIS A 264 -24.56 -0.87 17.72
N PHE A 265 -24.34 -0.50 16.46
CA PHE A 265 -23.02 -0.15 15.95
C PHE A 265 -22.43 1.04 16.70
N LEU A 266 -23.18 2.14 16.87
CA LEU A 266 -22.72 3.32 17.60
C LEU A 266 -22.44 3.02 19.08
N LEU A 267 -23.28 2.21 19.73
CA LEU A 267 -23.06 1.77 21.11
C LEU A 267 -21.79 0.95 21.25
N SER A 268 -21.53 0.03 20.31
CA SER A 268 -20.32 -0.79 20.32
C SER A 268 -19.04 0.04 20.24
N MET A 269 -19.06 1.19 19.54
CA MET A 269 -17.93 2.11 19.49
C MET A 269 -17.67 2.86 20.81
N ASN A 270 -18.58 2.79 21.79
CA ASN A 270 -18.32 3.26 23.14
C ASN A 270 -17.59 2.20 23.99
N GLU A 271 -17.74 0.93 23.63
CA GLU A 271 -17.03 -0.19 24.26
C GLU A 271 -15.65 -0.44 23.63
N MET A 272 -15.42 0.09 22.42
CA MET A 272 -14.13 0.07 21.75
C MET A 272 -13.25 1.19 22.29
N ASN A 273 -12.05 0.85 22.75
CA ASN A 273 -11.05 1.85 23.05
C ASN A 273 -10.53 2.42 21.74
N ARG A 274 -10.59 3.76 21.61
CA ARG A 274 -9.93 4.46 20.50
C ARG A 274 -8.47 4.06 20.41
N ARG A 275 -7.99 3.83 19.18
CA ARG A 275 -6.60 3.46 18.92
C ARG A 275 -5.90 4.51 18.08
N SER A 276 -4.62 4.72 18.39
CA SER A 276 -3.70 5.46 17.53
C SER A 276 -3.49 4.69 16.23
N LEU A 277 -3.34 5.43 15.13
CA LEU A 277 -2.97 4.90 13.81
C LEU A 277 -1.46 4.98 13.56
N GLU A 278 -0.65 5.30 14.57
CA GLU A 278 0.81 5.42 14.44
C GLU A 278 1.46 4.12 13.96
N MET A 279 1.18 2.98 14.62
CA MET A 279 1.72 1.68 14.20
C MET A 279 1.21 1.28 12.80
N THR A 280 -0.03 1.63 12.47
CA THR A 280 -0.57 1.42 11.12
C THR A 280 0.16 2.28 10.08
N SER A 281 0.45 3.54 10.41
CA SER A 281 1.27 4.42 9.56
C SER A 281 2.69 3.85 9.39
N ASP A 282 3.31 3.32 10.44
CA ASP A 282 4.62 2.69 10.37
C ASP A 282 4.61 1.45 9.45
N VAL A 283 3.58 0.60 9.56
CA VAL A 283 3.39 -0.56 8.64
C VAL A 283 3.35 -0.10 7.19
N LEU A 284 2.56 0.93 6.88
CA LEU A 284 2.42 1.44 5.51
C LEU A 284 3.75 2.00 4.97
N ILE A 285 4.46 2.79 5.77
CA ILE A 285 5.77 3.35 5.40
C ILE A 285 6.80 2.24 5.18
N GLU A 286 6.86 1.25 6.07
CA GLU A 286 7.82 0.16 5.98
C GLU A 286 7.59 -0.74 4.78
N ARG A 287 6.33 -0.93 4.36
CA ARG A 287 6.03 -1.65 3.11
C ARG A 287 6.56 -0.90 1.89
N ILE A 288 6.34 0.41 1.82
CA ILE A 288 6.88 1.26 0.74
C ILE A 288 8.40 1.19 0.73
N GLN A 289 9.04 1.27 1.90
CA GLN A 289 10.49 1.14 2.03
C GLN A 289 11.00 -0.26 1.66
N LEU A 290 10.27 -1.33 1.98
CA LEU A 290 10.61 -2.69 1.58
C LEU A 290 10.60 -2.84 0.06
N GLU A 291 9.53 -2.41 -0.61
CA GLU A 291 9.43 -2.47 -2.07
C GLU A 291 10.59 -1.71 -2.73
N ALA A 292 10.79 -0.46 -2.30
CA ALA A 292 11.89 0.38 -2.79
C ALA A 292 13.28 -0.27 -2.56
N ALA A 293 13.49 -0.86 -1.37
CA ALA A 293 14.72 -1.55 -1.03
C ALA A 293 14.91 -2.81 -1.90
N ILE A 294 13.88 -3.61 -2.15
CA ILE A 294 13.96 -4.81 -2.99
C ILE A 294 14.22 -4.45 -4.46
N CYS A 295 13.57 -3.42 -5.00
CA CYS A 295 13.84 -2.93 -6.36
C CYS A 295 15.30 -2.48 -6.52
N ASN A 296 15.78 -1.64 -5.59
CA ASN A 296 17.15 -1.18 -5.58
C ASN A 296 18.16 -2.34 -5.40
N LEU A 297 17.83 -3.29 -4.51
CA LEU A 297 18.63 -4.49 -4.25
C LEU A 297 18.83 -5.33 -5.51
N LYS A 298 17.76 -5.58 -6.30
CA LYS A 298 17.84 -6.35 -7.55
C LYS A 298 18.88 -5.76 -8.51
N LEU A 299 18.80 -4.45 -8.77
CA LEU A 299 19.75 -3.76 -9.64
C LEU A 299 21.17 -3.80 -9.06
N ARG A 300 21.33 -3.53 -7.76
CA ARG A 300 22.67 -3.52 -7.15
C ARG A 300 23.32 -4.88 -7.15
N ILE A 301 22.58 -5.95 -6.84
CA ILE A 301 23.14 -7.30 -6.93
C ILE A 301 23.56 -7.61 -8.36
N GLN A 302 22.75 -7.26 -9.36
CA GLN A 302 23.13 -7.39 -10.77
C GLN A 302 24.41 -6.62 -11.11
N GLU A 303 24.54 -5.37 -10.64
CA GLU A 303 25.76 -4.56 -10.82
C GLU A 303 26.99 -5.24 -10.20
N LYS A 304 26.84 -5.76 -8.97
CA LYS A 304 27.94 -6.41 -8.24
C LYS A 304 28.33 -7.73 -8.89
N GLU A 305 27.38 -8.50 -9.40
CA GLU A 305 27.64 -9.75 -10.10
C GLU A 305 28.37 -9.51 -11.43
N LEU A 306 28.01 -8.46 -12.17
CA LEU A 306 28.74 -8.05 -13.38
C LEU A 306 30.15 -7.56 -13.05
N LYS A 307 30.33 -6.73 -12.01
CA LYS A 307 31.65 -6.30 -11.54
C LYS A 307 32.51 -7.46 -11.03
N LYS A 308 31.91 -8.46 -10.40
CA LYS A 308 32.60 -9.69 -9.99
C LYS A 308 33.08 -10.45 -11.22
N ALA A 309 32.23 -10.63 -12.22
CA ALA A 309 32.59 -11.29 -13.48
C ALA A 309 33.71 -10.54 -14.22
N GLU A 310 33.65 -9.21 -14.26
CA GLU A 310 34.70 -8.34 -14.81
C GLU A 310 36.05 -8.59 -14.10
N LYS A 311 36.08 -8.55 -12.77
CA LYS A 311 37.31 -8.78 -11.99
C LYS A 311 37.85 -10.20 -12.14
N LEU A 312 36.98 -11.20 -12.26
CA LEU A 312 37.40 -12.58 -12.56
C LEU A 312 38.01 -12.72 -13.95
N GLN A 313 37.51 -12.00 -14.96
CA GLN A 313 38.14 -11.95 -16.30
C GLN A 313 39.53 -11.32 -16.26
N ILE A 314 39.69 -10.22 -15.51
CA ILE A 314 41.00 -9.57 -15.30
C ILE A 314 41.95 -10.54 -14.59
N GLN A 315 41.48 -11.20 -13.52
CA GLN A 315 42.27 -12.15 -12.75
C GLN A 315 42.73 -13.33 -13.61
N GLU A 316 41.88 -13.85 -14.49
CA GLU A 316 42.23 -14.92 -15.42
C GLU A 316 43.24 -14.44 -16.48
N ALA A 317 43.03 -13.25 -17.05
CA ALA A 317 43.98 -12.67 -18.01
C ALA A 317 45.37 -12.46 -17.37
N ILE A 318 45.43 -12.03 -16.11
CA ILE A 318 46.68 -11.88 -15.35
C ILE A 318 47.35 -13.23 -15.14
N LYS A 319 46.61 -14.27 -14.75
CA LYS A 319 47.15 -15.64 -14.59
C LYS A 319 47.74 -16.17 -15.89
N GLN A 320 47.03 -16.03 -17.01
CA GLN A 320 47.47 -16.49 -18.32
C GLN A 320 48.70 -15.74 -18.84
N ASN A 321 48.88 -14.48 -18.46
CA ASN A 321 50.00 -13.64 -18.88
C ASN A 321 51.07 -13.47 -17.80
N LYS A 322 51.13 -14.37 -16.80
CA LYS A 322 52.10 -14.30 -15.69
C LYS A 322 53.54 -14.11 -16.16
N GLU A 323 54.00 -14.91 -17.12
CA GLU A 323 55.36 -14.80 -17.68
C GLU A 323 55.61 -13.45 -18.36
N LYS A 324 54.59 -12.87 -19.02
CA LYS A 324 54.72 -11.55 -19.65
C LYS A 324 54.85 -10.46 -18.57
N ILE A 325 54.11 -10.58 -17.47
CA ILE A 325 54.18 -9.64 -16.33
C ILE A 325 55.57 -9.70 -15.68
N GLU A 326 56.09 -10.90 -15.42
CA GLU A 326 57.44 -11.10 -14.86
C GLU A 326 58.53 -10.52 -15.78
N ASN A 327 58.35 -10.65 -17.10
CA ASN A 327 59.23 -10.09 -18.11
C ASN A 327 58.94 -8.62 -18.46
N CYS A 328 58.04 -7.94 -17.73
CA CYS A 328 57.65 -6.54 -17.99
C CYS A 328 57.19 -6.27 -19.44
N LYS A 329 56.48 -7.24 -20.05
CA LYS A 329 55.89 -7.11 -21.38
C LYS A 329 54.43 -6.70 -21.26
N ASN A 330 54.05 -5.67 -22.01
CA ASN A 330 52.68 -5.21 -22.09
C ASN A 330 51.79 -6.19 -22.89
N PHE A 331 50.48 -6.18 -22.62
CA PHE A 331 49.46 -6.96 -23.30
C PHE A 331 48.07 -6.33 -23.12
N THR A 332 47.15 -6.65 -24.04
CA THR A 332 45.76 -6.18 -23.97
C THR A 332 44.89 -7.10 -23.14
N ILE A 333 44.02 -6.53 -22.32
CA ILE A 333 42.96 -7.23 -21.60
C ILE A 333 41.62 -6.76 -22.17
N LYS A 334 40.80 -7.71 -22.64
CA LYS A 334 39.43 -7.44 -23.08
C LYS A 334 38.47 -7.87 -21.98
N VAL A 335 37.71 -6.92 -21.44
CA VAL A 335 36.75 -7.16 -20.37
C VAL A 335 35.38 -6.65 -20.72
N LYS A 336 34.36 -7.26 -20.11
CA LYS A 336 33.00 -6.75 -20.16
C LYS A 336 32.80 -5.80 -18.98
N ASN A 337 32.89 -4.50 -19.21
CA ASN A 337 32.71 -3.50 -18.17
C ASN A 337 31.24 -3.12 -17.98
N THR A 338 30.94 -2.61 -16.79
CA THR A 338 29.57 -2.24 -16.38
C THR A 338 29.42 -0.72 -16.37
N ILE A 339 28.41 -0.21 -17.07
CA ILE A 339 28.05 1.21 -17.07
C ILE A 339 26.61 1.41 -16.57
N LYS A 340 26.39 2.52 -15.87
CA LYS A 340 25.06 2.98 -15.50
C LYS A 340 24.58 4.00 -16.52
N GLU A 341 23.41 3.78 -17.08
CA GLU A 341 22.80 4.69 -18.06
C GLU A 341 21.43 5.15 -17.56
N LYS A 342 21.15 6.45 -17.70
CA LYS A 342 19.85 7.01 -17.31
C LYS A 342 18.89 7.01 -18.51
N VAL A 343 17.94 6.08 -18.52
CA VAL A 343 16.99 5.85 -19.63
C VAL A 343 15.57 6.29 -19.27
N PRO A 344 14.72 6.64 -20.25
CA PRO A 344 13.29 6.90 -20.01
C PRO A 344 12.56 5.69 -19.42
N ILE A 345 11.52 5.95 -18.60
CA ILE A 345 10.63 4.89 -18.09
C ILE A 345 9.57 4.57 -19.14
N GLU A 346 9.65 3.37 -19.71
CA GLU A 346 8.67 2.81 -20.65
C GLU A 346 7.46 2.25 -19.86
N SER A 347 6.46 3.09 -19.56
CA SER A 347 5.19 2.65 -18.97
C SER A 347 3.98 3.25 -19.68
N ALA A 348 2.92 2.42 -19.80
CA ALA A 348 1.67 2.73 -20.50
C ALA A 348 0.85 3.85 -19.83
N SER A 349 1.01 4.07 -18.51
CA SER A 349 0.31 5.10 -17.75
C SER A 349 1.23 6.27 -17.42
N TRP A 350 0.87 7.49 -17.82
CA TRP A 350 1.60 8.73 -17.49
C TRP A 350 1.79 8.93 -15.97
N LYS A 351 0.90 8.34 -15.15
CA LYS A 351 0.94 8.43 -13.68
C LYS A 351 2.09 7.62 -13.08
N ASN A 352 2.59 6.57 -13.76
CA ASN A 352 3.63 5.66 -13.28
C ASN A 352 5.01 5.96 -13.89
N ARG A 353 5.22 7.19 -14.41
CA ARG A 353 6.44 7.54 -15.15
C ARG A 353 7.53 8.15 -14.32
N LYS A 354 7.33 8.48 -13.02
CA LYS A 354 8.35 9.20 -12.25
C LYS A 354 9.04 8.31 -11.22
N ALA A 355 10.36 8.32 -11.22
CA ALA A 355 11.18 7.68 -10.20
C ALA A 355 11.97 8.72 -9.40
N THR A 356 12.14 8.47 -8.10
CA THR A 356 13.09 9.22 -7.28
C THR A 356 14.45 8.56 -7.42
N THR A 357 15.40 9.27 -8.02
CA THR A 357 16.75 8.79 -8.32
C THR A 357 17.81 9.63 -7.61
N CYS A 358 18.86 9.00 -7.09
CA CYS A 358 20.00 9.70 -6.50
C CYS A 358 21.00 10.06 -7.60
N THR A 359 21.39 11.33 -7.71
CA THR A 359 22.36 11.79 -8.71
C THR A 359 23.81 11.59 -8.26
N VAL A 360 24.05 11.29 -6.99
CA VAL A 360 25.39 11.03 -6.44
C VAL A 360 25.74 9.55 -6.52
N CYS A 361 24.80 8.67 -6.14
CA CYS A 361 25.02 7.22 -6.20
C CYS A 361 24.68 6.62 -7.57
N GLU A 362 23.97 7.37 -8.42
CA GLU A 362 23.39 6.88 -9.68
C GLU A 362 22.51 5.64 -9.41
N GLU A 363 21.54 5.81 -8.52
CA GLU A 363 20.72 4.72 -8.01
C GLU A 363 19.24 5.10 -8.03
N ASN A 364 18.39 4.13 -8.36
CA ASN A 364 16.94 4.28 -8.27
C ASN A 364 16.52 4.02 -6.82
N CYS A 365 16.01 5.05 -6.15
CA CYS A 365 15.70 5.00 -4.72
C CYS A 365 14.23 4.68 -4.48
N HIS A 366 13.35 5.05 -5.41
CA HIS A 366 11.93 4.72 -5.37
C HIS A 366 11.38 4.75 -6.81
N GLU A 367 11.17 3.58 -7.42
CA GLU A 367 10.76 3.44 -8.83
C GLU A 367 9.25 3.41 -9.03
N PHE A 368 8.53 2.74 -8.13
CA PHE A 368 7.09 2.56 -8.23
C PHE A 368 6.36 3.55 -7.34
N ASP A 369 5.18 3.97 -7.79
CA ASP A 369 4.18 4.71 -7.04
C ASP A 369 4.60 6.05 -6.39
N CYS A 370 5.85 6.47 -6.47
CA CYS A 370 6.23 7.82 -6.10
C CYS A 370 5.78 8.79 -7.21
N TRP A 371 4.48 9.03 -7.39
CA TRP A 371 3.95 10.00 -8.35
C TRP A 371 3.28 11.19 -7.67
N TRP A 372 2.81 11.03 -6.43
CA TRP A 372 2.00 12.03 -5.74
C TRP A 372 2.78 13.18 -5.11
N VAL A 373 4.06 13.01 -4.75
CA VAL A 373 4.86 14.12 -4.19
C VAL A 373 5.84 14.72 -5.18
N SER A 374 5.77 16.01 -5.48
CA SER A 374 6.75 16.66 -6.35
C SER A 374 8.14 16.78 -5.71
N ASP A 375 8.20 17.00 -4.40
CA ASP A 375 9.41 17.23 -3.62
C ASP A 375 10.04 15.91 -3.11
N PRO A 376 11.30 15.59 -3.47
CA PRO A 376 12.01 14.44 -2.93
C PRO A 376 12.08 14.39 -1.40
N SER A 377 12.04 15.54 -0.70
CA SER A 377 12.10 15.61 0.77
C SER A 377 10.94 14.89 1.46
N LYS A 378 9.78 14.85 0.79
CA LYS A 378 8.54 14.28 1.28
C LYS A 378 8.34 12.83 0.82
N CYS A 379 9.31 12.25 0.10
CA CYS A 379 9.22 10.85 -0.31
C CYS A 379 9.37 9.93 0.91
N GLU A 380 8.61 8.84 0.95
CA GLU A 380 8.49 7.89 2.06
C GLU A 380 9.80 7.12 2.35
N VAL A 381 10.71 7.10 1.37
CA VAL A 381 12.08 6.56 1.54
C VAL A 381 13.03 7.57 2.17
N MET A 382 12.61 8.80 2.45
CA MET A 382 13.39 9.79 3.18
C MET A 382 13.02 9.77 4.66
N LYS A 383 14.03 9.61 5.51
CA LYS A 383 13.89 9.68 6.96
C LYS A 383 14.81 10.76 7.51
N LYS A 384 14.23 11.74 8.22
CA LYS A 384 14.96 12.90 8.77
C LYS A 384 15.80 13.63 7.69
N GLY A 385 15.27 13.72 6.47
CA GLY A 385 15.92 14.39 5.32
C GLY A 385 16.93 13.54 4.54
N TYR A 386 17.18 12.28 4.92
CA TYR A 386 18.14 11.38 4.27
C TYR A 386 17.48 10.14 3.69
N CYS A 387 17.96 9.67 2.54
CA CYS A 387 17.45 8.47 1.89
C CYS A 387 17.82 7.22 2.68
N THR A 388 16.86 6.30 2.83
CA THR A 388 17.07 4.99 3.47
C THR A 388 17.50 3.90 2.49
N VAL A 389 17.43 4.16 1.17
CA VAL A 389 17.62 3.17 0.10
C VAL A 389 18.99 3.29 -0.57
N CYS A 390 19.43 4.49 -0.97
CA CYS A 390 20.69 4.62 -1.71
C CYS A 390 21.93 4.33 -0.86
N THR A 391 23.00 3.87 -1.51
CA THR A 391 24.27 3.50 -0.88
C THR A 391 24.80 4.56 0.07
N GLY A 392 24.80 5.82 -0.38
CA GLY A 392 25.36 6.94 0.38
C GLY A 392 24.43 7.50 1.45
N LYS A 393 23.21 6.95 1.61
CA LYS A 393 22.13 7.54 2.43
C LYS A 393 22.02 9.05 2.21
N CYS A 394 22.07 9.46 0.95
CA CYS A 394 22.27 10.86 0.59
C CYS A 394 21.09 11.72 1.06
N HIS A 395 21.36 12.99 1.33
CA HIS A 395 20.32 13.98 1.63
C HIS A 395 19.34 14.09 0.45
N HIS A 396 18.07 14.38 0.73
CA HIS A 396 17.01 14.47 -0.29
C HIS A 396 17.33 15.47 -1.41
N SER A 397 18.13 16.51 -1.14
CA SER A 397 18.59 17.48 -2.16
C SER A 397 19.51 16.89 -3.24
N LYS A 398 20.01 15.67 -3.05
CA LYS A 398 20.78 14.91 -4.05
C LYS A 398 19.91 13.95 -4.86
N HIS A 399 18.59 14.05 -4.68
CA HIS A 399 17.63 13.22 -5.39
C HIS A 399 16.83 14.08 -6.35
N VAL A 400 16.53 13.49 -7.50
CA VAL A 400 15.67 14.10 -8.51
C VAL A 400 14.52 13.17 -8.80
N LYS A 401 13.37 13.78 -9.06
CA LYS A 401 12.14 13.08 -9.43
C LYS A 401 11.79 13.40 -10.87
N ASP A 402 12.09 12.47 -11.76
CA ASP A 402 11.92 12.66 -13.20
C ASP A 402 11.43 11.38 -13.87
N ASN A 403 11.22 11.44 -15.19
CA ASN A 403 10.71 10.33 -15.97
C ASN A 403 11.78 9.35 -16.47
N LYS A 404 12.92 9.30 -15.77
CA LYS A 404 14.06 8.48 -16.14
C LYS A 404 14.54 7.65 -14.95
N LYS A 405 15.18 6.54 -15.25
CA LYS A 405 15.79 5.66 -14.26
C LYS A 405 17.16 5.18 -14.72
N TYR A 406 18.00 4.81 -13.76
CA TYR A 406 19.27 4.15 -14.04
C TYR A 406 19.02 2.69 -14.38
N VAL A 407 19.62 2.24 -15.47
CA VAL A 407 19.73 0.84 -15.85
C VAL A 407 21.20 0.46 -15.96
N ILE A 408 21.48 -0.83 -15.78
CA ILE A 408 22.82 -1.35 -15.88
C ILE A 408 22.99 -1.92 -17.29
N LYS A 409 23.95 -1.38 -18.03
CA LYS A 409 24.36 -1.92 -19.33
C LYS A 409 25.78 -2.45 -19.25
N SER A 410 26.08 -3.39 -20.13
CA SER A 410 27.40 -3.96 -20.27
C SER A 410 27.99 -3.59 -21.63
N SER A 411 29.20 -3.06 -21.64
CA SER A 411 29.98 -2.80 -22.85
C SER A 411 31.26 -3.62 -22.83
N PHE A 412 31.88 -3.81 -23.99
CA PHE A 412 33.22 -4.37 -24.05
C PHE A 412 34.24 -3.23 -24.06
N MET A 413 35.27 -3.37 -23.24
CA MET A 413 36.40 -2.47 -23.18
C MET A 413 37.67 -3.27 -23.38
N THR A 414 38.61 -2.73 -24.16
CA THR A 414 39.97 -3.22 -24.25
C THR A 414 40.87 -2.22 -23.53
N MET A 415 41.70 -2.72 -22.62
CA MET A 415 42.68 -1.90 -21.89
C MET A 415 44.08 -2.52 -22.02
N GLU A 416 45.10 -1.66 -22.04
CA GLU A 416 46.50 -2.09 -21.97
C GLU A 416 46.88 -2.41 -20.51
N PHE A 417 47.65 -3.48 -20.30
CA PHE A 417 48.09 -3.88 -18.96
C PHE A 417 48.91 -2.79 -18.29
N ASP A 418 49.77 -2.07 -19.02
CA ASP A 418 50.56 -0.98 -18.45
C ASP A 418 49.68 0.14 -17.90
N ASP A 419 48.58 0.49 -18.59
CA ASP A 419 47.64 1.51 -18.12
C ASP A 419 46.87 1.05 -16.88
N PHE A 420 46.41 -0.20 -16.86
CA PHE A 420 45.82 -0.82 -15.67
C PHE A 420 46.82 -0.86 -14.50
N ASN A 421 48.10 -1.09 -14.80
CA ASN A 421 49.12 -1.23 -13.78
C ASN A 421 49.59 0.10 -13.17
N LYS A 422 49.45 1.24 -13.87
CA LYS A 422 49.83 2.57 -13.33
C LYS A 422 49.20 2.86 -11.97
N GLU A 423 48.03 2.31 -11.68
CA GLU A 423 47.35 2.42 -10.38
C GLU A 423 48.12 1.71 -9.23
N PHE A 424 48.97 0.73 -9.55
CA PHE A 424 49.74 -0.09 -8.62
C PHE A 424 51.24 0.29 -8.54
N GLU A 425 51.73 1.16 -9.43
CA GLU A 425 53.16 1.54 -9.55
C GLU A 425 53.74 2.32 -8.38
N LYS A 426 52.91 2.74 -7.41
CA LYS A 426 53.39 3.38 -6.18
C LYS A 426 54.10 2.41 -5.21
N ALA A 427 54.09 1.11 -5.47
CA ALA A 427 54.76 0.09 -4.67
C ALA A 427 55.94 -0.56 -5.43
N GLN A 428 57.13 -0.53 -4.81
CA GLN A 428 58.43 -0.94 -5.36
C GLN A 428 58.57 -2.44 -5.72
N GLU A 429 59.65 -2.72 -6.47
CA GLU A 429 60.21 -4.01 -6.96
C GLU A 429 59.42 -4.80 -8.02
N LYS A 430 60.02 -4.92 -9.21
CA LYS A 430 59.52 -5.68 -10.37
C LYS A 430 59.12 -7.13 -10.04
N CYS A 431 59.79 -7.78 -9.08
CA CYS A 431 59.58 -9.20 -8.75
C CYS A 431 58.29 -9.49 -7.96
N LYS A 432 57.57 -8.48 -7.43
CA LYS A 432 56.33 -8.70 -6.64
C LYS A 432 55.05 -8.26 -7.36
N ARG A 433 55.16 -7.78 -8.62
CA ARG A 433 54.06 -7.17 -9.39
C ARG A 433 52.84 -8.10 -9.54
N PHE A 434 53.07 -9.38 -9.88
CA PHE A 434 51.98 -10.36 -10.01
C PHE A 434 51.21 -10.58 -8.69
N SER A 435 51.93 -10.78 -7.57
CA SER A 435 51.32 -11.01 -6.26
C SER A 435 50.47 -9.81 -5.82
N ILE A 436 51.01 -8.59 -5.94
CA ILE A 436 50.33 -7.36 -5.52
C ILE A 436 49.00 -7.18 -6.26
N ILE A 437 49.00 -7.38 -7.58
CA ILE A 437 47.77 -7.23 -8.38
C ILE A 437 46.75 -8.31 -7.99
N MET A 438 47.20 -9.56 -7.85
CA MET A 438 46.34 -10.66 -7.43
C MET A 438 45.74 -10.43 -6.05
N ASP A 439 46.51 -9.94 -5.08
CA ASP A 439 46.05 -9.63 -3.73
C ASP A 439 45.02 -8.49 -3.75
N SER A 440 45.26 -7.45 -4.54
CA SER A 440 44.30 -6.35 -4.73
C SER A 440 42.99 -6.84 -5.35
N LEU A 441 43.05 -7.69 -6.37
CA LEU A 441 41.85 -8.27 -6.99
C LEU A 441 41.08 -9.17 -6.03
N HIS A 442 41.76 -9.95 -5.18
CA HIS A 442 41.09 -10.72 -4.13
C HIS A 442 40.40 -9.82 -3.10
N LYS A 443 41.07 -8.76 -2.64
CA LYS A 443 40.49 -7.78 -1.71
C LYS A 443 39.24 -7.13 -2.30
N ASP A 444 39.34 -6.73 -3.56
CA ASP A 444 38.27 -6.14 -4.34
C ASP A 444 37.06 -7.07 -4.52
N LEU A 445 37.31 -8.36 -4.78
CA LEU A 445 36.26 -9.38 -4.86
C LEU A 445 35.59 -9.59 -3.49
N GLN A 446 36.36 -9.59 -2.41
CA GLN A 446 35.84 -9.68 -1.04
C GLN A 446 34.97 -8.48 -0.70
N GLU A 447 35.38 -7.26 -1.05
CA GLU A 447 34.60 -6.05 -0.81
C GLU A 447 33.25 -6.07 -1.55
N LEU A 448 33.20 -6.62 -2.77
CA LEU A 448 31.94 -6.80 -3.51
C LEU A 448 30.97 -7.75 -2.77
N GLU A 449 31.48 -8.83 -2.19
CA GLU A 449 30.67 -9.77 -1.41
C GLU A 449 30.20 -9.15 -0.08
N ASP A 450 31.06 -8.41 0.62
CA ASP A 450 30.70 -7.72 1.86
C ASP A 450 29.59 -6.69 1.60
N GLN A 451 29.68 -5.95 0.49
CA GLN A 451 28.64 -5.01 0.08
C GLN A 451 27.32 -5.72 -0.29
N LYS A 452 27.36 -6.88 -0.94
CA LYS A 452 26.17 -7.73 -1.20
C LYS A 452 25.54 -8.19 0.12
N SER A 453 26.36 -8.57 1.11
CA SER A 453 25.90 -9.00 2.43
C SER A 453 25.19 -7.89 3.22
N ILE A 454 25.74 -6.67 3.20
CA ILE A 454 25.12 -5.49 3.84
C ILE A 454 23.74 -5.17 3.22
N LEU A 455 23.66 -5.28 1.90
CA LEU A 455 22.44 -5.06 1.15
C LEU A 455 21.33 -6.05 1.54
N LEU A 456 21.68 -7.34 1.62
CA LEU A 456 20.76 -8.38 2.08
C LEU A 456 20.34 -8.16 3.54
N PHE A 457 21.27 -7.76 4.42
CA PHE A 457 20.94 -7.47 5.82
C PHE A 457 19.87 -6.39 5.97
N ASN A 458 19.97 -5.29 5.22
CA ASN A 458 19.00 -4.18 5.31
C ASN A 458 17.59 -4.60 4.87
N ALA A 459 17.48 -5.38 3.79
CA ALA A 459 16.21 -5.92 3.32
C ALA A 459 15.61 -6.89 4.35
N TYR A 460 16.42 -7.81 4.89
CA TYR A 460 16.00 -8.75 5.93
C TYR A 460 15.52 -8.02 7.20
N LYS A 461 16.23 -6.98 7.65
CA LYS A 461 15.84 -6.18 8.80
C LYS A 461 14.46 -5.54 8.60
N THR A 462 14.18 -5.05 7.39
CA THR A 462 12.88 -4.44 7.05
C THR A 462 11.76 -5.47 7.11
N ILE A 463 11.97 -6.67 6.54
CA ILE A 463 11.01 -7.79 6.61
C ILE A 463 10.75 -8.19 8.06
N LYS A 464 11.80 -8.27 8.89
CA LYS A 464 11.69 -8.61 10.31
C LYS A 464 10.96 -7.56 11.12
N ASN A 465 11.10 -6.28 10.78
CA ASN A 465 10.38 -5.23 11.48
C ASN A 465 8.89 -5.27 11.11
N LEU A 466 8.56 -5.40 9.82
CA LEU A 466 7.19 -5.61 9.35
C LEU A 466 6.53 -6.82 10.03
N SER A 467 7.27 -7.92 10.23
CA SER A 467 6.74 -9.10 10.92
C SER A 467 6.39 -8.87 12.38
N GLN A 468 6.97 -7.86 13.02
CA GLN A 468 6.70 -7.50 14.41
C GLN A 468 5.53 -6.54 14.58
N ILE A 469 5.30 -5.65 13.60
CA ILE A 469 4.30 -4.56 13.74
C ILE A 469 3.00 -4.82 12.96
N ALA A 470 3.05 -5.52 11.82
CA ALA A 470 1.90 -5.71 10.96
C ALA A 470 0.90 -6.72 11.54
N LEU A 471 -0.40 -6.47 11.30
CA LEU A 471 -1.48 -7.38 11.68
C LEU A 471 -1.46 -8.67 10.85
N LYS A 472 -1.10 -8.57 9.56
CA LYS A 472 -0.92 -9.71 8.65
C LYS A 472 0.43 -9.59 7.92
N PRO A 473 1.54 -9.99 8.56
CA PRO A 473 2.89 -9.78 8.01
C PRO A 473 3.23 -10.71 6.85
N ASP A 474 2.60 -11.88 6.81
CA ASP A 474 2.71 -12.94 5.82
C ASP A 474 1.75 -12.75 4.63
N SER A 475 1.34 -11.50 4.36
CA SER A 475 0.54 -11.15 3.19
C SER A 475 1.25 -11.48 1.88
N ALA A 476 0.49 -11.68 0.80
CA ALA A 476 1.02 -11.94 -0.54
C ALA A 476 2.06 -10.88 -1.01
N PHE A 477 1.91 -9.62 -0.59
CA PHE A 477 2.88 -8.53 -0.83
C PHE A 477 4.27 -8.78 -0.24
N THR A 478 4.37 -9.43 0.92
CA THR A 478 5.65 -9.78 1.52
C THR A 478 6.24 -11.00 0.83
N LEU A 479 5.39 -12.01 0.60
CA LEU A 479 5.78 -13.32 0.08
C LEU A 479 6.32 -13.27 -1.35
N GLN A 480 5.81 -12.38 -2.22
CA GLN A 480 6.30 -12.23 -3.59
C GLN A 480 7.80 -11.89 -3.67
N HIS A 481 8.35 -11.24 -2.65
CA HIS A 481 9.78 -10.88 -2.64
C HIS A 481 10.65 -12.03 -2.14
N LEU A 482 10.08 -12.99 -1.40
CA LEU A 482 10.83 -14.10 -0.83
C LEU A 482 11.39 -15.04 -1.91
N ASP A 483 10.70 -15.19 -3.04
CA ASP A 483 11.15 -16.00 -4.18
C ASP A 483 12.50 -15.49 -4.74
N PHE A 484 12.68 -14.17 -4.79
CA PHE A 484 13.97 -13.55 -5.15
C PHE A 484 14.95 -13.54 -3.97
N PHE A 485 14.47 -13.24 -2.76
CA PHE A 485 15.34 -12.89 -1.65
C PHE A 485 15.98 -14.11 -0.97
N ILE A 486 15.22 -15.20 -0.73
CA ILE A 486 15.72 -16.39 -0.04
C ILE A 486 16.94 -17.01 -0.74
N PRO A 487 16.94 -17.23 -2.08
CA PRO A 487 18.12 -17.75 -2.77
C PRO A 487 19.37 -16.89 -2.56
N ARG A 488 19.24 -15.56 -2.62
CA ARG A 488 20.37 -14.63 -2.45
C ARG A 488 20.92 -14.63 -1.02
N VAL A 489 20.06 -14.81 -0.03
CA VAL A 489 20.46 -14.95 1.39
C VAL A 489 21.16 -16.28 1.62
N LYS A 490 20.73 -17.35 0.94
CA LYS A 490 21.38 -18.67 0.96
C LYS A 490 22.78 -18.64 0.33
N GLU A 491 22.94 -17.99 -0.81
CA GLU A 491 24.24 -17.74 -1.45
C GLU A 491 25.20 -17.00 -0.51
N ALA A 492 24.69 -16.08 0.31
CA ALA A 492 25.48 -15.32 1.28
C ALA A 492 25.80 -16.09 2.58
N GLY A 493 25.43 -17.38 2.68
CA GLY A 493 25.71 -18.22 3.85
C GLY A 493 24.97 -17.82 5.13
N LYS A 494 23.85 -17.10 5.02
CA LYS A 494 23.07 -16.62 6.18
C LYS A 494 21.96 -17.59 6.57
N GLU A 495 22.34 -18.80 7.00
CA GLU A 495 21.41 -19.91 7.25
C GLU A 495 20.28 -19.59 8.23
N ASN A 496 20.58 -18.87 9.32
CA ASN A 496 19.56 -18.46 10.30
C ASN A 496 18.47 -17.59 9.65
N TRP A 497 18.82 -16.67 8.75
CA TRP A 497 17.85 -15.82 8.06
C TRP A 497 17.04 -16.63 7.06
N VAL A 498 17.67 -17.56 6.34
CA VAL A 498 16.97 -18.49 5.44
C VAL A 498 15.89 -19.25 6.21
N ARG A 499 16.24 -19.83 7.36
CA ARG A 499 15.29 -20.59 8.18
C ARG A 499 14.09 -19.75 8.62
N GLU A 500 14.32 -18.52 9.10
CA GLU A 500 13.24 -17.61 9.52
C GLU A 500 12.34 -17.23 8.33
N LEU A 501 12.91 -16.92 7.16
CA LEU A 501 12.14 -16.54 5.97
C LEU A 501 11.36 -17.73 5.38
N GLU A 502 11.94 -18.94 5.41
CA GLU A 502 11.26 -20.16 4.98
C GLU A 502 10.17 -20.60 5.96
N GLU A 503 10.33 -20.36 7.25
CA GLU A 503 9.28 -20.55 8.24
C GLU A 503 8.12 -19.57 8.00
N MET A 504 8.40 -18.28 7.80
CA MET A 504 7.39 -17.30 7.42
C MET A 504 6.62 -17.75 6.17
N ARG A 505 7.32 -18.21 5.13
CA ARG A 505 6.69 -18.73 3.91
C ARG A 505 5.83 -19.96 4.20
N ARG A 506 6.33 -20.94 4.96
CA ARG A 506 5.60 -22.17 5.28
C ARG A 506 4.33 -21.89 6.09
N THR A 507 4.42 -21.03 7.10
CA THR A 507 3.26 -20.62 7.89
C THR A 507 2.22 -19.94 7.00
N ALA A 508 2.67 -19.10 6.08
CA ALA A 508 1.77 -18.48 5.13
C ALA A 508 1.12 -19.51 4.19
N GLU A 509 1.88 -20.41 3.58
CA GLU A 509 1.38 -21.42 2.63
C GLU A 509 0.48 -22.48 3.28
N ALA A 510 0.64 -22.72 4.59
CA ALA A 510 -0.24 -23.59 5.37
C ALA A 510 -1.63 -22.97 5.59
N GLU A 511 -1.76 -21.65 5.46
CA GLU A 511 -3.04 -20.98 5.48
C GLU A 511 -3.66 -20.99 4.08
N GLU A 512 -4.76 -21.74 3.92
CA GLU A 512 -5.53 -21.88 2.66
C GLU A 512 -5.80 -20.50 2.01
N ALA A 513 -6.15 -19.51 2.81
CA ALA A 513 -6.40 -18.12 2.38
C ALA A 513 -5.19 -17.44 1.71
N ASN A 514 -3.97 -17.72 2.17
CA ASN A 514 -2.76 -17.14 1.60
C ASN A 514 -2.33 -17.86 0.33
N LYS A 515 -2.61 -19.16 0.21
CA LYS A 515 -2.31 -19.95 -1.00
C LYS A 515 -3.13 -19.46 -2.19
N ASP A 516 -4.42 -19.23 -1.95
CA ASP A 516 -5.35 -18.61 -2.88
C ASP A 516 -4.93 -17.19 -3.26
N ALA A 517 -4.55 -16.38 -2.26
CA ALA A 517 -4.10 -15.01 -2.47
C ALA A 517 -2.80 -14.91 -3.29
N LEU A 518 -1.86 -15.81 -3.05
CA LEU A 518 -0.61 -15.91 -3.82
C LEU A 518 -0.86 -16.33 -5.26
N SER A 519 -1.73 -17.32 -5.48
CA SER A 519 -2.12 -17.75 -6.83
C SER A 519 -2.73 -16.60 -7.62
N TYR A 520 -3.65 -15.87 -6.99
CA TYR A 520 -4.29 -14.69 -7.59
C TYR A 520 -3.27 -13.59 -7.92
N LEU A 521 -2.37 -13.26 -6.99
CA LEU A 521 -1.34 -12.25 -7.18
C LEU A 521 -0.32 -12.64 -8.26
N LYS A 522 0.14 -13.90 -8.28
CA LYS A 522 1.03 -14.43 -9.32
C LYS A 522 0.37 -14.38 -10.71
N ALA A 523 -0.92 -14.74 -10.81
CA ALA A 523 -1.67 -14.64 -12.06
C ALA A 523 -1.85 -13.19 -12.53
N GLY A 524 -2.07 -12.24 -11.61
CA GLY A 524 -2.14 -10.80 -11.89
C GLY A 524 -0.80 -10.22 -12.37
N LEU A 525 0.29 -10.48 -11.66
CA LEU A 525 1.63 -10.02 -12.03
C LEU A 525 2.06 -10.58 -13.40
N THR A 526 1.76 -11.84 -13.68
CA THR A 526 2.09 -12.48 -14.97
C THR A 526 1.43 -11.76 -16.14
N LYS A 527 0.19 -11.26 -15.97
CA LYS A 527 -0.49 -10.45 -16.99
C LYS A 527 0.14 -9.05 -17.18
N ILE A 528 0.64 -8.44 -16.11
CA ILE A 528 1.32 -7.13 -16.16
C ILE A 528 2.67 -7.23 -16.87
N PHE A 529 3.44 -8.29 -16.59
CA PHE A 529 4.79 -8.46 -17.18
C PHE A 529 4.79 -9.07 -18.59
N LEU A 530 3.77 -9.86 -18.98
CA LEU A 530 3.66 -10.43 -20.33
C LEU A 530 2.83 -9.57 -21.30
N GLY A 531 1.98 -8.66 -20.81
CA GLY A 531 1.17 -7.76 -21.65
C GLY A 531 1.95 -6.64 -22.35
N GLY A 532 3.27 -6.54 -22.13
CA GLY A 532 4.17 -5.62 -22.84
C GLY A 532 4.81 -6.20 -24.10
N GLN A 533 4.48 -7.45 -24.46
CA GLN A 533 4.88 -8.07 -25.72
C GLN A 533 3.63 -8.43 -26.54
N SER A 534 2.94 -7.42 -27.06
CA SER A 534 2.02 -7.57 -28.18
C SER A 534 2.00 -6.32 -29.01
#